data_AF-A0A3C1JSU6-F1
#
_entry.id   AF-A0A3C1JSU6-F1
#
_cell.length_a   1.000
_cell.length_b   1.000
_cell.length_c   1.000
_cell.angle_alpha   90.00
_cell.angle_beta   90.00
_cell.angle_gamma   90.00
#
_symmetry.space_group_name_H-M   'P 1'
#
loop_
_entity.id
_entity.type
_entity.pdbx_description
1 polymer ?
#
loop_
_entity_poly.entity_id
_entity_poly.type
_entity_poly.pdbx_seq_one_letter_code
_entity_poly.pdbx_strand_id
1 'polypeptide(L)' 'MILGIDHVGVVVSNLGKARSRFAAILGRESGPSELVASHGVHVAFAPHGWQMASEAALEAGSLI' A
#
# COMPACT_ATOMS: atom_id res chain seq x y z
N MET A 1 -17.82 -12.50 11.65
CA MET A 1 -18.10 -11.08 11.33
C MET A 1 -17.14 -10.68 10.22
N ILE A 2 -17.63 -10.18 9.08
CA ILE A 2 -16.76 -9.76 7.96
C ILE A 2 -16.46 -8.27 8.15
N LEU A 3 -15.20 -7.95 8.43
CA LEU A 3 -14.70 -6.60 8.71
C LEU A 3 -14.17 -5.97 7.42
N GLY A 4 -15.08 -5.54 6.54
CA GLY A 4 -14.72 -4.78 5.33
C GLY A 4 -13.78 -5.49 4.36
N ILE A 5 -13.33 -4.75 3.34
CA ILE A 5 -12.25 -5.18 2.44
C ILE A 5 -10.96 -4.54 2.96
N ASP A 6 -9.97 -5.37 3.27
CA ASP A 6 -8.66 -4.92 3.74
C ASP A 6 -7.82 -4.33 2.59
N HIS A 7 -7.61 -5.11 1.53
CA HIS A 7 -6.90 -4.66 0.33
C HIS A 7 -7.37 -5.40 -0.93
N VAL A 8 -6.99 -4.86 -2.09
CA VAL A 8 -7.15 -5.50 -3.41
C VAL A 8 -5.77 -5.73 -4.01
N GLY A 9 -5.42 -6.99 -4.27
CA GLY A 9 -4.16 -7.35 -4.91
C GLY A 9 -4.23 -7.21 -6.44
N VAL A 10 -3.23 -6.56 -7.04
CA VAL A 10 -3.09 -6.44 -8.49
C VAL A 10 -1.71 -6.91 -8.92
N VAL A 11 -1.66 -7.94 -9.77
CA VAL A 11 -0.41 -8.46 -10.32
C VAL A 11 0.05 -7.58 -11.48
N VAL A 12 1.32 -7.20 -11.47
CA VAL A 12 1.92 -6.34 -12.50
C VAL A 12 3.25 -6.91 -12.96
N SER A 13 3.59 -6.70 -14.24
CA SER A 13 4.84 -7.17 -14.83
C SER A 13 6.06 -6.33 -14.46
N ASN A 14 5.85 -5.09 -13.99
CA ASN A 14 6.90 -4.21 -13.51
C ASN A 14 6.36 -3.29 -12.41
N LEU A 15 6.81 -3.54 -11.18
CA LEU A 15 6.33 -2.82 -10.01
C LEU A 15 6.66 -1.33 -10.05
N GLY A 16 7.87 -0.95 -10.47
CA GLY A 16 8.28 0.46 -10.55
C GLY A 16 7.41 1.28 -11.51
N LYS A 17 7.19 0.76 -12.73
CA LYS A 17 6.31 1.40 -13.72
C LYS A 17 4.86 1.47 -13.25
N ALA A 18 4.37 0.43 -12.58
CA ALA A 18 3.01 0.42 -12.03
C ALA A 18 2.83 1.50 -10.96
N ARG A 19 3.79 1.66 -10.04
CA ARG A 19 3.78 2.71 -9.01
C ARG A 19 3.75 4.11 -9.62
N SER A 20 4.64 4.39 -10.59
CA SER A 20 4.65 5.70 -11.27
C SER A 20 3.33 5.97 -12.01
N ARG A 21 2.72 4.95 -12.62
CA ARG A 21 1.43 5.08 -13.31
C ARG A 21 0.28 5.31 -12.33
N PHE A 22 0.29 4.63 -11.18
CA PHE A 22 -0.68 4.84 -10.12
C PHE A 22 -0.65 6.29 -9.63
N ALA A 23 0.55 6.82 -9.34
CA ALA A 23 0.74 8.21 -8.92
C ALA A 23 0.27 9.20 -9.99
N ALA A 24 0.59 8.97 -11.26
CA ALA A 24 0.18 9.84 -12.36
C ALA A 24 -1.35 9.88 -12.56
N ILE A 25 -2.05 8.75 -12.38
CA ILE A 25 -3.49 8.64 -12.60
C ILE A 25 -4.29 9.15 -11.40
N LEU A 26 -3.84 8.82 -10.18
CA LEU A 26 -4.61 9.05 -8.97
C LEU A 26 -4.10 10.23 -8.14
N GLY A 27 -2.98 10.83 -8.54
CA GLY A 27 -2.36 11.97 -7.84
C GLY A 27 -1.82 11.61 -6.45
N ARG A 28 -1.48 10.34 -6.22
CA ARG A 28 -1.06 9.83 -4.91
C ARG A 28 0.09 8.84 -5.04
N GLU A 29 1.10 9.03 -4.21
CA GLU A 29 2.24 8.12 -4.16
C GLU A 29 1.86 6.80 -3.47
N SER A 30 2.35 5.69 -4.03
CA SER A 30 2.41 4.42 -3.30
C SER A 30 3.57 4.43 -2.29
N GLY A 31 3.44 3.66 -1.23
CA GLY A 31 4.53 3.34 -0.31
C GLY A 31 5.73 2.69 -1.01
N PRO A 32 6.84 2.48 -0.27
CA PRO A 32 8.03 1.82 -0.79
C PRO A 32 7.71 0.40 -1.29
N SER A 33 8.52 -0.10 -2.22
CA SER A 33 8.44 -1.51 -2.60
C SER A 33 9.19 -2.36 -1.58
N GLU A 34 8.56 -3.43 -1.11
CA GLU A 34 9.15 -4.38 -0.17
C GLU A 34 9.11 -5.81 -0.71
N LEU A 35 10.07 -6.63 -0.30
CA LEU A 35 10.09 -8.06 -0.58
C LEU A 35 9.38 -8.80 0.56
N VAL A 36 8.26 -9.44 0.25
CA VAL A 36 7.58 -10.36 1.17
C VAL A 36 8.10 -11.76 0.89
N ALA A 37 9.25 -12.09 1.48
CA ALA A 37 10.01 -13.31 1.16
C ALA A 37 9.21 -14.61 1.35
N SER A 38 8.36 -14.67 2.38
CA SER A 38 7.48 -15.82 2.66
C SER A 38 6.48 -16.12 1.53
N HIS A 39 6.21 -15.14 0.67
CA HIS A 39 5.28 -15.24 -0.44
C HIS A 39 5.98 -15.11 -1.81
N GLY A 40 7.29 -14.88 -1.83
CA GLY A 40 8.07 -14.73 -3.06
C GLY A 40 7.66 -13.56 -3.95
N VAL A 41 7.07 -12.50 -3.37
CA VAL A 41 6.54 -11.34 -4.12
C VAL A 41 7.17 -10.04 -3.66
N HIS A 42 7.32 -9.11 -4.60
CA HIS A 42 7.54 -7.70 -4.30
C HIS A 42 6.19 -6.97 -4.37
N VAL A 43 5.87 -6.23 -3.31
CA VAL A 43 4.62 -5.46 -3.22
C VAL A 43 4.92 -3.99 -2.96
N ALA A 44 3.99 -3.13 -3.34
CA ALA A 44 3.97 -1.74 -2.92
C ALA A 44 2.51 -1.38 -2.61
N PHE A 45 2.26 -0.87 -1.41
CA PHE A 45 0.92 -0.51 -0.99
C PHE A 45 0.55 0.88 -1.48
N ALA A 46 -0.63 0.99 -2.08
CA ALA A 46 -1.15 2.23 -2.61
C ALA A 46 -2.42 2.61 -1.82
N PRO A 47 -2.34 3.58 -0.89
CA PRO A 47 -3.44 3.85 0.02
C PRO A 47 -4.65 4.44 -0.72
N HIS A 48 -5.83 3.93 -0.39
CA HIS A 48 -7.10 4.43 -0.92
C HIS A 48 -7.98 4.96 0.22
N GLY A 49 -8.08 6.29 0.35
CA GLY A 49 -8.91 6.95 1.38
C GLY A 49 -8.07 7.68 2.44
N TRP A 50 -8.69 8.07 3.56
CA TRP A 50 -8.11 8.91 4.64
C TRP A 50 -6.91 8.25 5.38
N GLN A 51 -6.52 7.02 5.04
CA GLN A 51 -5.36 6.31 5.60
C GLN A 51 -4.03 6.81 4.99
N MET A 52 -3.81 8.12 5.05
CA MET A 52 -2.52 8.78 4.80
C MET A 52 -1.87 9.28 6.09
N ALA A 53 -2.24 8.70 7.22
CA ALA A 53 -1.47 8.80 8.44
C ALA A 53 -1.33 7.38 8.99
N SER A 54 -0.11 7.04 9.43
CA SER A 54 0.17 5.95 10.36
C SER A 54 0.61 4.58 9.79
N GLU A 55 1.90 4.46 9.43
CA GLU A 55 2.73 3.46 10.11
C GLU A 55 3.38 4.09 11.37
N ALA A 56 3.70 5.39 11.33
CA ALA A 56 4.23 6.12 12.47
C ALA A 56 3.24 6.35 13.64
N ALA A 57 1.92 6.31 13.44
CA ALA A 57 0.95 6.48 14.54
C ALA A 57 0.54 5.16 15.21
N LEU A 58 0.78 4.01 14.55
CA LEU A 58 0.58 2.67 15.08
C LEU A 58 1.77 2.27 15.98
N GLU A 59 3.00 2.69 15.65
CA GLU A 59 4.13 2.58 16.59
C GLU A 59 4.06 3.61 17.73
N ALA A 60 3.46 4.78 17.53
CA ALA A 60 3.41 5.84 18.55
C ALA A 60 2.29 5.66 19.61
N GLY A 61 1.51 4.58 19.58
CA GLY A 61 0.54 4.28 20.64
C GLY A 61 -0.45 5.41 20.95
N SER A 62 -0.77 6.26 19.99
CA SER A 62 -1.74 7.35 20.19
C SER A 62 -3.06 6.98 19.54
N LEU A 63 -3.80 6.14 20.25
CA LEU A 63 -5.24 5.99 20.08
C LEU A 63 -5.89 7.34 20.43
N ILE A 64 -6.63 7.90 19.47
CA ILE A 64 -7.86 8.64 19.75
C ILE A 64 -9.00 7.66 19.48
#